data_AF-X0W1H4-F1
#
_entry.id   AF-X0W1H4-F1
#
_cell.length_a   1.000
_cell.length_b   1.000
_cell.length_c   1.000
_cell.angle_alpha   90.00
_cell.angle_beta   90.00
_cell.angle_gamma   90.00
#
_symmetry.space_group_name_H-M   'P 1'
#
loop_
_entity.id
_entity.type
_entity.pdbx_description
1 polymer ?
#
loop_
_entity_poly.entity_id
_entity_poly.type
_entity_poly.pdbx_seq_one_letter_code
_entity_poly.pdbx_strand_id
1 'polypeptide(L)'
;KENTLELIQCFFLKISEIDKVYSNAATRFLQGPAQGQTITLGGCARDGRDSINELSYLFIEADRNIRLIQPDLAVRITRTTPDNFLREVCINIRERLTKPKLFNDELIIQSNLNLGMSLEDARNWGALGCSESVVCGNQNSWGNSGLICLAKCLELALNDGKCMLTGKQMGPHTGKPNEFKTFEEILTAFKIQLEHFTKYLALYDNIIDHVQMQVVPLPLYSILTRDCLRTGIEFNRGGAKYNTTSPLGVGPITTGDSL
;
A
#
# COMPACT_ATOMS: atom_id res chain seq x y z
N LYS A 1 25.29 20.82 10.46
CA LYS A 1 24.57 20.53 9.19
C LYS A 1 25.31 19.46 8.37
N GLU A 2 26.57 19.66 7.96
CA GLU A 2 27.33 18.68 7.16
C GLU A 2 27.44 17.30 7.82
N ASN A 3 27.85 17.21 9.10
CA ASN A 3 27.90 15.93 9.81
C ASN A 3 26.52 15.23 9.91
N THR A 4 25.42 15.99 9.99
CA THR A 4 24.07 15.42 10.03
C THR A 4 23.68 14.83 8.68
N LEU A 5 23.99 15.54 7.59
CA LEU A 5 23.76 15.07 6.23
C LEU A 5 24.54 13.78 5.95
N GLU A 6 25.81 13.74 6.34
CA GLU A 6 26.67 12.55 6.21
C GLU A 6 26.07 11.35 6.97
N LEU A 7 25.60 11.55 8.21
CA LEU A 7 24.95 10.49 8.98
C LEU A 7 23.66 9.97 8.33
N ILE A 8 22.84 10.86 7.74
CA ILE A 8 21.64 10.46 6.99
C ILE A 8 22.04 9.63 5.77
N GLN A 9 23.10 10.02 5.05
CA GLN A 9 23.61 9.27 3.91
C GLN A 9 24.14 7.89 4.32
N CYS A 10 24.87 7.79 5.43
CA CYS A 10 25.28 6.51 6.01
C CYS A 10 24.07 5.65 6.39
N PHE A 11 23.02 6.24 6.95
CA PHE A 11 21.78 5.54 7.26
C PHE A 11 21.13 4.98 5.99
N PHE A 12 21.08 5.75 4.89
CA PHE A 12 20.57 5.28 3.59
C PHE A 12 21.37 4.10 3.06
N LEU A 13 22.70 4.15 3.14
CA LEU A 13 23.56 3.03 2.75
C LEU A 13 23.20 1.78 3.57
N LYS A 14 23.10 1.88 4.88
CA LYS A 14 22.84 0.72 5.75
C LYS A 14 21.48 0.07 5.47
N ILE A 15 20.43 0.85 5.33
CA ILE A 15 19.09 0.29 5.10
C ILE A 15 18.91 -0.23 3.67
N SER A 16 19.71 0.26 2.72
CA SER A 16 19.74 -0.27 1.35
C SER A 16 20.36 -1.68 1.25
N GLU A 17 21.10 -2.12 2.27
CA GLU A 17 21.69 -3.47 2.32
C GLU A 17 20.67 -4.56 2.72
N ILE A 18 19.51 -4.16 3.24
CA ILE A 18 18.49 -5.12 3.64
C ILE A 18 17.93 -5.72 2.34
N ASP A 19 17.74 -7.04 2.33
CA ASP A 19 17.12 -7.76 1.21
C ASP A 19 15.96 -8.65 1.69
N LYS A 20 15.03 -8.98 0.79
CA LYS A 20 13.88 -9.85 1.06
C LYS A 20 13.85 -10.97 0.03
N VAL A 21 13.94 -12.19 0.52
CA VAL A 21 14.00 -13.39 -0.32
C VAL A 21 12.58 -13.81 -0.74
N TYR A 22 12.38 -13.95 -2.04
CA TYR A 22 11.15 -14.46 -2.63
C TYR A 22 11.38 -15.81 -3.31
N SER A 23 10.31 -16.61 -3.43
CA SER A 23 10.34 -17.81 -4.28
C SER A 23 10.46 -17.40 -5.75
N ASN A 24 11.00 -18.28 -6.61
CA ASN A 24 11.12 -18.03 -8.04
C ASN A 24 9.80 -17.64 -8.72
N ALA A 25 8.67 -18.15 -8.21
CA ALA A 25 7.35 -17.77 -8.70
C ALA A 25 7.00 -16.34 -8.29
N ALA A 26 7.18 -15.99 -7.01
CA ALA A 26 6.90 -14.65 -6.49
C ALA A 26 7.80 -13.58 -7.14
N THR A 27 9.08 -13.87 -7.40
CA THR A 27 10.01 -12.95 -8.06
C THR A 27 9.55 -12.52 -9.45
N ARG A 28 8.75 -13.32 -10.16
CA ARG A 28 8.20 -12.93 -11.47
C ARG A 28 7.19 -11.79 -11.38
N PHE A 29 6.47 -11.70 -10.26
CA PHE A 29 5.43 -10.70 -10.03
C PHE A 29 5.92 -9.52 -9.17
N LEU A 30 6.92 -9.76 -8.31
CA LEU A 30 7.46 -8.78 -7.36
C LEU A 30 8.89 -8.36 -7.77
N GLN A 31 9.07 -8.00 -9.04
CA GLN A 31 10.37 -7.54 -9.55
C GLN A 31 10.71 -6.14 -9.02
N GLY A 32 11.99 -5.91 -8.74
CA GLY A 32 12.51 -4.64 -8.24
C GLY A 32 13.01 -4.74 -6.80
N PRO A 33 13.36 -3.60 -6.18
CA PRO A 33 13.85 -3.57 -4.80
C PRO A 33 12.77 -4.11 -3.86
N ALA A 34 13.02 -5.29 -3.30
CA ALA A 34 12.04 -6.13 -2.61
C ALA A 34 11.57 -5.60 -1.24
N GLN A 35 12.11 -4.47 -0.81
CA GLN A 35 12.16 -4.00 0.57
C GLN A 35 10.88 -3.30 1.05
N GLY A 36 10.29 -2.46 0.20
CA GLY A 36 9.14 -1.62 0.57
C GLY A 36 9.43 -0.62 1.71
N GLN A 37 10.70 -0.30 1.98
CA GLN A 37 11.07 0.69 2.99
C GLN A 37 10.81 2.10 2.47
N THR A 38 10.06 2.90 3.21
CA THR A 38 9.73 4.27 2.81
C THR A 38 9.97 5.24 3.96
N ILE A 39 10.74 6.30 3.68
CA ILE A 39 10.83 7.47 4.55
C ILE A 39 9.74 8.44 4.12
N THR A 40 8.86 8.82 5.05
CA THR A 40 7.76 9.76 4.78
C THR A 40 8.07 11.13 5.35
N LEU A 41 7.98 12.16 4.50
CA LEU A 41 8.28 13.56 4.82
C LEU A 41 7.04 14.45 4.59
N GLY A 42 7.03 15.62 5.23
CA GLY A 42 5.98 16.62 5.06
C GLY A 42 4.62 16.19 5.62
N GLY A 43 3.58 16.92 5.21
CA GLY A 43 2.23 16.74 5.75
C GLY A 43 2.02 17.47 7.07
N CYS A 44 1.01 17.07 7.82
CA CYS A 44 0.74 17.60 9.15
C CYS A 44 1.13 16.64 10.28
N ALA A 45 1.49 17.22 11.42
CA ALA A 45 1.70 16.52 12.67
C ALA A 45 0.36 16.05 13.27
N ARG A 46 0.44 15.22 14.32
CA ARG A 46 -0.72 14.69 15.06
C ARG A 46 -1.71 15.78 15.51
N ASP A 47 -1.19 16.94 15.94
CA ASP A 47 -1.98 18.08 16.38
C ASP A 47 -2.50 18.97 15.23
N GLY A 48 -2.13 18.66 13.99
CA GLY A 48 -2.54 19.38 12.78
C GLY A 48 -1.61 20.51 12.34
N ARG A 49 -0.53 20.79 13.07
CA ARG A 49 0.49 21.76 12.62
C ARG A 49 1.29 21.21 11.43
N ASP A 50 1.88 22.11 10.65
CA ASP A 50 2.82 21.72 9.60
C ASP A 50 4.00 20.93 10.19
N SER A 51 4.39 19.84 9.53
CA SER A 51 5.45 18.95 10.01
C SER A 51 6.79 19.16 9.30
N ILE A 52 6.86 20.06 8.32
CA ILE A 52 8.06 20.32 7.54
C ILE A 52 9.07 21.06 8.41
N ASN A 53 10.31 20.55 8.43
CA ASN A 53 11.39 21.10 9.23
C ASN A 53 12.74 20.88 8.54
N GLU A 54 13.83 21.36 9.14
CA GLU A 54 15.18 21.28 8.55
C GLU A 54 15.59 19.85 8.17
N LEU A 55 15.20 18.83 8.94
CA LEU A 55 15.48 17.44 8.59
C LEU A 55 14.78 17.04 7.30
N SER A 56 13.55 17.51 7.05
CA SER A 56 12.84 17.21 5.80
C SER A 56 13.66 17.61 4.57
N TYR A 57 14.31 18.77 4.61
CA TYR A 57 15.21 19.24 3.55
C TYR A 57 16.49 18.41 3.46
N LEU A 58 17.10 18.07 4.61
CA LEU A 58 18.31 17.24 4.65
C LEU A 58 18.08 15.82 4.13
N PHE A 59 16.94 15.20 4.39
CA PHE A 59 16.59 13.89 3.84
C PHE A 59 16.41 13.95 2.31
N ILE A 60 15.81 15.01 1.77
CA ILE A 60 15.71 15.21 0.31
C ILE A 60 17.10 15.43 -0.30
N GLU A 61 17.96 16.22 0.36
CA GLU A 61 19.33 16.45 -0.10
C GLU A 61 20.18 15.17 -0.05
N ALA A 62 20.06 14.38 1.03
CA ALA A 62 20.75 13.10 1.16
C ALA A 62 20.34 12.12 0.05
N ASP A 63 19.04 12.04 -0.22
CA ASP A 63 18.46 11.20 -1.28
C ASP A 63 19.07 11.51 -2.66
N ARG A 64 19.10 12.79 -3.01
CA ARG A 64 19.73 13.33 -4.22
C ARG A 64 21.21 13.03 -4.30
N ASN A 65 21.93 13.14 -3.19
CA ASN A 65 23.38 12.98 -3.17
C ASN A 65 23.80 11.50 -3.26
N ILE A 66 23.12 10.62 -2.53
CA ILE A 66 23.50 9.20 -2.45
C ILE A 66 22.99 8.37 -3.63
N ARG A 67 21.88 8.80 -4.27
CA ARG A 67 21.34 8.22 -5.51
C ARG A 67 21.06 6.71 -5.46
N LEU A 68 20.74 6.18 -4.29
CA LEU A 68 20.35 4.78 -4.10
C LEU A 68 18.90 4.56 -4.51
N ILE A 69 18.51 3.32 -4.79
CA ILE A 69 17.10 2.97 -5.04
C ILE A 69 16.31 2.83 -3.74
N GLN A 70 16.95 2.37 -2.66
CA GLN A 70 16.37 2.27 -1.31
C GLN A 70 17.17 3.13 -0.33
N PRO A 71 16.53 3.68 0.71
CA PRO A 71 15.09 3.67 0.97
C PRO A 71 14.32 4.46 -0.11
N ASP A 72 13.03 4.19 -0.24
CA ASP A 72 12.15 5.06 -1.02
C ASP A 72 11.77 6.31 -0.21
N LEU A 73 11.36 7.36 -0.90
CA LEU A 73 10.97 8.64 -0.32
C LEU A 73 9.51 8.94 -0.66
N ALA A 74 8.71 9.26 0.34
CA ALA A 74 7.34 9.73 0.19
C ALA A 74 7.21 11.15 0.75
N VAL A 75 6.48 12.00 0.04
CA VAL A 75 6.17 13.37 0.46
C VAL A 75 4.67 13.53 0.58
N ARG A 76 4.22 13.89 1.78
CA ARG A 76 2.84 14.27 2.08
C ARG A 76 2.67 15.76 1.78
N ILE A 77 1.70 16.07 0.93
CA ILE A 77 1.40 17.43 0.45
C ILE A 77 0.05 17.88 1.00
N THR A 78 0.06 19.03 1.65
CA THR A 78 -1.12 19.76 2.14
C THR A 78 -1.33 21.02 1.30
N ARG A 79 -2.49 21.66 1.44
CA ARG A 79 -2.76 22.97 0.82
C ARG A 79 -1.84 24.09 1.31
N THR A 80 -1.22 23.90 2.46
CA THR A 80 -0.33 24.88 3.11
C THR A 80 1.15 24.50 2.99
N THR A 81 1.48 23.48 2.18
CA THR A 81 2.88 23.06 1.99
C THR A 81 3.68 24.22 1.38
N PRO A 82 4.79 24.65 2.01
CA PRO A 82 5.58 25.78 1.51
C PRO A 82 6.18 25.57 0.12
N ASP A 83 6.13 26.61 -0.72
CA ASP A 83 6.68 26.58 -2.09
C ASP A 83 8.17 26.23 -2.15
N ASN A 84 8.95 26.66 -1.16
CA ASN A 84 10.38 26.35 -1.08
C ASN A 84 10.63 24.85 -0.84
N PHE A 85 9.77 24.18 -0.06
CA PHE A 85 9.83 22.73 0.12
C PHE A 85 9.43 22.00 -1.16
N LEU A 86 8.33 22.41 -1.81
CA LEU A 86 7.92 21.85 -3.10
C LEU A 86 9.00 22.02 -4.18
N ARG A 87 9.73 23.15 -4.16
CA ARG A 87 10.87 23.37 -5.06
C ARG A 87 11.97 22.35 -4.85
N GLU A 88 12.35 22.05 -3.60
CA GLU A 88 13.36 21.02 -3.32
C GLU A 88 12.90 19.62 -3.74
N VAL A 89 11.62 19.30 -3.53
CA VAL A 89 11.01 18.06 -4.04
C VAL A 89 11.12 17.97 -5.56
N CYS A 90 10.77 19.04 -6.28
CA CYS A 90 10.91 19.11 -7.74
C CYS A 90 12.36 18.99 -8.21
N ILE A 91 13.32 19.58 -7.47
CA ILE A 91 14.74 19.41 -7.77
C ILE A 91 15.13 17.93 -7.60
N ASN A 92 14.67 17.24 -6.56
CA ASN A 92 14.94 15.81 -6.38
C ASN A 92 14.37 14.96 -7.53
N ILE A 93 13.14 15.23 -7.96
CA ILE A 93 12.51 14.53 -9.10
C ILE A 93 13.35 14.70 -10.38
N ARG A 94 13.91 15.90 -10.59
CA ARG A 94 14.75 16.22 -11.75
C ARG A 94 16.01 15.34 -11.83
N GLU A 95 16.47 14.76 -10.73
CA GLU A 95 17.64 13.87 -10.66
C GLU A 95 17.36 12.46 -11.20
N ARG A 96 16.10 12.18 -11.58
CA ARG A 96 15.62 10.95 -12.26
C ARG A 96 15.82 9.68 -11.44
N LEU A 97 15.66 9.78 -10.12
CA LEU A 97 15.74 8.65 -9.19
C LEU A 97 14.40 7.90 -9.00
N THR A 98 13.37 8.23 -9.80
CA THR A 98 11.99 7.71 -9.67
C THR A 98 11.31 7.97 -8.31
N LYS A 99 11.78 8.99 -7.58
CA LYS A 99 11.30 9.39 -6.24
C LYS A 99 11.35 10.92 -6.07
N PRO A 100 10.61 11.50 -5.12
CA PRO A 100 9.70 10.85 -4.17
C PRO A 100 8.31 10.55 -4.76
N LYS A 101 7.59 9.66 -4.09
CA LYS A 101 6.14 9.48 -4.21
C LYS A 101 5.43 10.69 -3.60
N LEU A 102 4.40 11.21 -4.26
CA LEU A 102 3.66 12.38 -3.79
C LEU A 102 2.26 11.96 -3.34
N PHE A 103 1.88 12.32 -2.12
CA PHE A 103 0.59 11.99 -1.53
C PHE A 103 -0.18 13.26 -1.20
N ASN A 104 -1.47 13.30 -1.56
CA ASN A 104 -2.38 14.32 -1.06
C ASN A 104 -2.76 13.95 0.39
N ASP A 105 -2.28 14.74 1.35
CA ASP A 105 -2.42 14.43 2.77
C ASP A 105 -3.87 14.43 3.23
N GLU A 106 -4.69 15.36 2.73
CA GLU A 106 -6.11 15.49 3.11
C GLU A 106 -6.91 14.26 2.68
N LEU A 107 -6.65 13.74 1.47
CA LEU A 107 -7.33 12.54 0.97
C LEU A 107 -6.96 11.29 1.77
N ILE A 108 -5.68 11.14 2.13
CA ILE A 108 -5.24 9.99 2.93
C ILE A 108 -5.77 10.08 4.36
N ILE A 109 -5.74 11.26 4.97
CA ILE A 109 -6.34 11.49 6.30
C ILE A 109 -7.83 11.13 6.26
N GLN A 110 -8.57 11.57 5.24
CA GLN A 110 -9.99 11.24 5.12
C GLN A 110 -10.22 9.74 4.90
N SER A 111 -9.36 9.06 4.13
CA SER A 111 -9.42 7.61 3.98
C SER A 111 -9.23 6.87 5.31
N ASN A 112 -8.23 7.28 6.10
CA ASN A 112 -7.98 6.72 7.43
C ASN A 112 -9.16 6.98 8.40
N LEU A 113 -9.78 8.16 8.34
CA LEU A 113 -10.99 8.48 9.12
C LEU A 113 -12.18 7.59 8.72
N ASN A 114 -12.35 7.31 7.43
CA ASN A 114 -13.41 6.43 6.94
C ASN A 114 -13.23 4.98 7.44
N LEU A 115 -12.00 4.58 7.79
CA LEU A 115 -11.69 3.30 8.44
C LEU A 115 -11.90 3.33 9.97
N GLY A 116 -12.41 4.42 10.53
CA GLY A 116 -12.70 4.56 11.96
C GLY A 116 -11.49 4.93 12.82
N MET A 117 -10.38 5.37 12.21
CA MET A 117 -9.21 5.84 12.97
C MET A 117 -9.48 7.18 13.65
N SER A 118 -8.76 7.46 14.74
CA SER A 118 -8.85 8.77 15.39
C SER A 118 -8.24 9.84 14.49
N LEU A 119 -8.70 11.09 14.56
CA LEU A 119 -8.14 12.19 13.77
C LEU A 119 -6.63 12.35 13.99
N GLU A 120 -6.19 12.20 15.23
CA GLU A 120 -4.78 12.28 15.60
C GLU A 120 -3.94 11.19 14.92
N ASP A 121 -4.40 9.95 14.93
CA ASP A 121 -3.71 8.84 14.25
C ASP A 121 -3.81 8.96 12.72
N ALA A 122 -4.97 9.38 12.21
CA ALA A 122 -5.19 9.59 10.79
C ALA A 122 -4.24 10.65 10.22
N ARG A 123 -3.89 11.69 11.00
CA ARG A 123 -2.85 12.69 10.67
C ARG A 123 -1.43 12.16 10.81
N ASN A 124 -1.19 11.25 11.74
CA ASN A 124 0.15 10.73 12.03
C ASN A 124 0.47 9.45 11.25
N TRP A 125 0.09 9.42 9.97
CA TRP A 125 0.34 8.29 9.09
C TRP A 125 1.67 8.41 8.35
N GLY A 126 2.23 7.26 7.96
CA GLY A 126 3.38 7.13 7.07
C GLY A 126 3.08 6.21 5.89
N ALA A 127 3.78 6.41 4.78
CA ALA A 127 3.71 5.50 3.64
C ALA A 127 4.49 4.22 3.96
N LEU A 128 3.88 3.09 3.65
CA LEU A 128 4.46 1.75 3.67
C LEU A 128 4.50 1.23 2.25
N GLY A 129 5.61 0.60 1.84
CA GLY A 129 5.67 -0.07 0.55
C GLY A 129 5.45 0.89 -0.63
N CYS A 130 4.49 0.55 -1.49
CA CYS A 130 4.23 1.26 -2.72
C CYS A 130 3.42 2.54 -2.45
N SER A 131 2.26 2.41 -1.81
CA SER A 131 1.33 3.53 -1.64
C SER A 131 0.44 3.41 -0.40
N GLU A 132 0.65 2.40 0.42
CA GLU A 132 -0.19 2.09 1.57
C GLU A 132 0.03 3.10 2.70
N SER A 133 -1.05 3.63 3.27
CA SER A 133 -0.97 4.44 4.48
C SER A 133 -1.04 3.56 5.72
N VAL A 134 -0.14 3.80 6.67
CA VAL A 134 -0.14 3.11 7.97
C VAL A 134 0.07 4.08 9.12
N VAL A 135 -0.62 3.83 10.23
CA VAL A 135 -0.35 4.52 11.49
C VAL A 135 0.83 3.84 12.18
N CYS A 136 2.03 4.42 12.00
CA CYS A 136 3.29 3.85 12.48
C CYS A 136 3.25 3.48 13.97
N GLY A 137 3.50 2.20 14.28
CA GLY A 137 3.53 1.66 15.64
C GLY A 137 2.16 1.39 16.28
N ASN A 138 1.06 1.66 15.57
CA ASN A 138 -0.31 1.45 16.07
C ASN A 138 -1.14 0.53 15.16
N GLN A 139 -0.70 0.27 13.92
CA GLN A 139 -1.48 -0.50 12.95
C GLN A 139 -0.77 -1.78 12.55
N ASN A 140 -1.49 -2.91 12.64
CA ASN A 140 -1.19 -4.10 11.86
C ASN A 140 -1.88 -3.94 10.50
N SER A 141 -1.07 -3.58 9.49
CA SER A 141 -1.55 -3.41 8.12
C SER A 141 -1.09 -4.58 7.28
N TRP A 142 -2.04 -5.44 6.90
CA TRP A 142 -1.80 -6.43 5.87
C TRP A 142 -2.13 -5.82 4.50
N GLY A 143 -1.24 -4.93 4.06
CA GLY A 143 -1.26 -4.35 2.73
C GLY A 143 -0.92 -5.41 1.68
N ASN A 144 -1.66 -5.42 0.56
CA ASN A 144 -1.49 -6.39 -0.52
C ASN A 144 -1.86 -7.83 -0.13
N SER A 145 -3.00 -8.01 0.56
CA SER A 145 -3.58 -9.32 0.91
C SER A 145 -4.24 -10.00 -0.30
N GLY A 146 -3.46 -10.14 -1.38
CA GLY A 146 -3.87 -10.73 -2.64
C GLY A 146 -4.45 -9.75 -3.66
N LEU A 147 -4.52 -10.26 -4.89
CA LEU A 147 -4.75 -9.47 -6.11
C LEU A 147 -5.95 -10.01 -6.88
N ILE A 148 -6.91 -9.15 -7.20
CA ILE A 148 -8.03 -9.46 -8.08
C ILE A 148 -7.82 -8.76 -9.42
N CYS A 149 -7.72 -9.53 -10.50
CA CYS A 149 -7.67 -8.99 -11.85
C CYS A 149 -9.08 -8.58 -12.32
N LEU A 150 -9.34 -7.27 -12.35
CA LEU A 150 -10.63 -6.71 -12.74
C LEU A 150 -10.93 -7.03 -14.21
N ALA A 151 -9.93 -6.95 -15.09
CA ALA A 151 -10.09 -7.29 -16.49
C ALA A 151 -10.44 -8.77 -16.70
N LYS A 152 -9.93 -9.67 -15.84
CA LYS A 152 -10.33 -11.08 -15.85
C LYS A 152 -11.79 -11.26 -15.42
N CYS A 153 -12.26 -10.49 -14.43
CA CYS A 153 -13.67 -10.54 -14.04
C CYS A 153 -14.59 -10.10 -15.19
N LEU A 154 -14.17 -9.08 -15.97
CA LEU A 154 -14.89 -8.66 -17.17
C LEU A 154 -14.87 -9.73 -18.27
N GLU A 155 -13.71 -10.34 -18.55
CA GLU A 155 -13.62 -11.48 -19.47
C GLU A 155 -14.62 -12.57 -19.08
N LEU A 156 -14.67 -12.94 -17.80
CA LEU A 156 -15.56 -14.01 -17.33
C LEU A 156 -17.03 -13.61 -17.46
N ALA A 157 -17.38 -12.36 -17.18
CA ALA A 157 -18.74 -11.85 -17.36
C ALA A 157 -19.20 -11.94 -18.82
N LEU A 158 -18.30 -11.63 -19.75
CA LEU A 158 -18.50 -11.71 -21.20
C LEU A 158 -18.26 -13.12 -21.78
N ASN A 159 -18.11 -14.14 -20.95
CA ASN A 159 -17.94 -15.54 -21.38
C ASN A 159 -18.71 -16.52 -20.48
N ASP A 160 -19.79 -16.07 -19.84
CA ASP A 160 -20.62 -16.89 -18.94
C ASP A 160 -19.81 -17.64 -17.86
N GLY A 161 -18.78 -16.98 -17.32
CA GLY A 161 -17.87 -17.52 -16.30
C GLY A 161 -16.78 -18.46 -16.82
N LYS A 162 -16.67 -18.65 -18.14
CA LYS A 162 -15.65 -19.51 -18.76
C LYS A 162 -14.37 -18.73 -19.07
N CYS A 163 -13.24 -19.21 -18.56
CA CYS A 163 -11.94 -18.60 -18.81
C CYS A 163 -11.47 -18.87 -20.24
N MET A 164 -11.16 -17.83 -21.01
CA MET A 164 -10.76 -17.96 -22.42
C MET A 164 -9.43 -18.72 -22.59
N LEU A 165 -8.52 -18.58 -21.63
CA LEU A 165 -7.20 -19.23 -21.69
C LEU A 165 -7.24 -20.74 -21.42
N THR A 166 -8.13 -21.18 -20.55
CA THR A 166 -8.16 -22.57 -20.06
C THR A 166 -9.38 -23.35 -20.55
N GLY A 167 -10.41 -22.67 -21.04
CA GLY A 167 -11.70 -23.25 -21.39
C GLY A 167 -12.48 -23.80 -20.19
N LYS A 168 -12.03 -23.55 -18.95
CA LYS A 168 -12.69 -24.06 -17.74
C LYS A 168 -13.71 -23.05 -17.21
N GLN A 169 -14.77 -23.56 -16.61
CA GLN A 169 -15.68 -22.76 -15.80
C GLN A 169 -14.92 -22.29 -14.55
N MET A 170 -14.60 -20.99 -14.51
CA MET A 170 -13.78 -20.40 -13.45
C MET A 170 -14.62 -19.54 -12.52
N GLY A 171 -15.60 -18.82 -13.07
CA GLY A 171 -16.56 -18.02 -12.31
C GLY A 171 -17.99 -18.55 -12.42
N PRO A 172 -18.95 -17.94 -11.71
CA PRO A 172 -20.37 -18.26 -11.84
C PRO A 172 -20.88 -18.03 -13.27
N HIS A 173 -21.97 -18.71 -13.62
CA HIS A 173 -22.72 -18.38 -14.84
C HIS A 173 -23.35 -16.99 -14.70
N THR A 174 -23.19 -16.16 -15.71
CA THR A 174 -23.69 -14.78 -15.77
C THR A 174 -24.55 -14.51 -17.00
N GLY A 175 -24.86 -15.56 -17.78
CA GLY A 175 -25.66 -15.47 -19.00
C GLY A 175 -24.78 -15.39 -20.25
N LYS A 176 -25.41 -15.65 -21.41
CA LYS A 176 -24.68 -15.61 -22.68
C LYS A 176 -24.47 -14.17 -23.14
N PRO A 177 -23.28 -13.82 -23.66
CA PRO A 177 -22.97 -12.45 -24.06
C PRO A 177 -23.89 -11.87 -25.14
N ASN A 178 -24.41 -12.71 -26.03
CA ASN A 178 -25.33 -12.30 -27.10
C ASN A 178 -26.78 -12.10 -26.63
N GLU A 179 -27.09 -12.47 -25.38
CA GLU A 179 -28.40 -12.27 -24.78
C GLU A 179 -28.50 -10.91 -24.09
N PHE A 180 -27.38 -10.28 -23.70
CA PHE A 180 -27.37 -8.95 -23.10
C PHE A 180 -27.93 -7.88 -24.04
N LYS A 181 -28.88 -7.09 -23.54
CA LYS A 181 -29.59 -6.02 -24.25
C LYS A 181 -29.18 -4.63 -23.79
N THR A 182 -28.64 -4.51 -22.58
CA THR A 182 -28.21 -3.21 -22.05
C THR A 182 -26.82 -3.29 -21.43
N PHE A 183 -26.20 -2.12 -21.30
CA PHE A 183 -24.91 -2.00 -20.62
C PHE A 183 -25.00 -2.37 -19.13
N GLU A 184 -26.13 -2.08 -18.49
CA GLU A 184 -26.38 -2.42 -17.09
C GLU A 184 -26.38 -3.93 -16.85
N GLU A 185 -26.82 -4.73 -17.82
CA GLU A 185 -26.74 -6.19 -17.75
C GLU A 185 -25.29 -6.67 -17.77
N ILE A 186 -24.43 -6.05 -18.59
CA ILE A 186 -22.98 -6.32 -18.62
C ILE A 186 -22.35 -5.94 -17.28
N LEU A 187 -22.66 -4.74 -16.75
CA LEU A 187 -22.16 -4.30 -15.44
C LEU A 187 -22.63 -5.23 -14.31
N THR A 188 -23.85 -5.76 -14.39
CA THR A 188 -24.37 -6.70 -13.41
C THR A 188 -23.63 -8.02 -13.48
N ALA A 189 -23.41 -8.57 -14.68
CA ALA A 189 -22.59 -9.76 -14.89
C ALA A 189 -21.16 -9.56 -14.37
N PHE A 190 -20.54 -8.42 -14.64
CA PHE A 190 -19.22 -8.05 -14.12
C PHE A 190 -19.18 -8.03 -12.58
N LYS A 191 -20.16 -7.39 -11.94
CA LYS A 191 -20.26 -7.34 -10.48
C LYS A 191 -20.40 -8.72 -9.87
N ILE A 192 -21.20 -9.61 -10.46
CA ILE A 192 -21.36 -10.99 -9.98
C ILE A 192 -20.01 -11.74 -10.00
N GLN A 193 -19.22 -11.59 -11.08
CA GLN A 193 -17.88 -12.18 -11.14
C GLN A 193 -16.97 -11.59 -10.07
N LEU A 194 -16.94 -10.26 -9.93
CA LEU A 194 -16.10 -9.57 -8.97
C LEU A 194 -16.43 -9.96 -7.52
N GLU A 195 -17.71 -9.98 -7.15
CA GLU A 195 -18.18 -10.38 -5.82
C GLU A 195 -17.80 -11.83 -5.50
N HIS A 196 -17.91 -12.73 -6.49
CA HIS A 196 -17.51 -14.13 -6.33
C HIS A 196 -16.04 -14.27 -5.94
N PHE A 197 -15.13 -13.63 -6.68
CA PHE A 197 -13.70 -13.73 -6.38
C PHE A 197 -13.30 -12.96 -5.12
N THR A 198 -13.94 -11.83 -4.85
CA THR A 198 -13.71 -11.06 -3.62
C THR A 198 -14.09 -11.87 -2.38
N LYS A 199 -15.21 -12.60 -2.42
CA LYS A 199 -15.61 -13.49 -1.33
C LYS A 199 -14.56 -14.57 -1.04
N TYR A 200 -14.03 -15.22 -2.08
CA TYR A 200 -12.99 -16.23 -1.90
C TYR A 200 -11.68 -15.64 -1.41
N LEU A 201 -11.32 -14.44 -1.88
CA LEU A 201 -10.14 -13.75 -1.40
C LEU A 201 -10.21 -13.50 0.11
N ALA A 202 -11.33 -12.93 0.59
CA ALA A 202 -11.55 -12.72 2.02
C ALA A 202 -11.53 -14.03 2.83
N LEU A 203 -12.05 -15.13 2.26
CA LEU A 203 -11.96 -16.45 2.89
C LEU A 203 -10.50 -16.91 3.01
N TYR A 204 -9.70 -16.78 1.95
CA TYR A 204 -8.28 -17.16 1.97
C TYR A 204 -7.48 -16.32 2.96
N ASP A 205 -7.71 -15.01 2.99
CA ASP A 205 -7.06 -14.10 3.94
C ASP A 205 -7.34 -14.54 5.40
N ASN A 206 -8.61 -14.81 5.73
CA ASN A 206 -8.98 -15.29 7.06
C ASN A 206 -8.30 -16.63 7.43
N ILE A 207 -8.14 -17.55 6.47
CA ILE A 207 -7.44 -18.82 6.69
C ILE A 207 -5.96 -18.56 6.97
N ILE A 208 -5.32 -17.70 6.18
CA ILE A 208 -3.90 -17.35 6.34
C ILE A 208 -3.67 -16.69 7.71
N ASP A 209 -4.49 -15.71 8.08
CA ASP A 209 -4.42 -15.06 9.39
C ASP A 209 -4.57 -16.08 10.52
N HIS A 210 -5.53 -17.00 10.40
CA HIS A 210 -5.73 -18.06 11.41
C HIS A 210 -4.51 -18.95 11.58
N VAL A 211 -3.87 -19.33 10.49
CA VAL A 211 -2.64 -20.13 10.52
C VAL A 211 -1.49 -19.31 11.10
N GLN A 212 -1.28 -18.08 10.64
CA GLN A 212 -0.19 -17.22 11.13
C GLN A 212 -0.27 -16.97 12.63
N MET A 213 -1.47 -16.76 13.18
CA MET A 213 -1.70 -16.63 14.64
C MET A 213 -1.21 -17.83 15.46
N GLN A 214 -1.15 -19.01 14.85
CA GLN A 214 -0.79 -20.26 15.53
C GLN A 214 0.69 -20.60 15.36
N VAL A 215 1.26 -20.37 14.18
CA VAL A 215 2.60 -20.90 13.83
C VAL A 215 3.66 -19.84 13.55
N VAL A 216 3.29 -18.55 13.44
CA VAL A 216 4.24 -17.45 13.15
C VAL A 216 4.09 -16.32 14.18
N PRO A 217 4.54 -16.50 15.44
CA PRO A 217 4.57 -15.40 16.39
C PRO A 217 5.61 -14.34 15.96
N LEU A 218 5.25 -13.05 16.07
CA LEU A 218 6.12 -11.92 15.71
C LEU A 218 6.47 -11.10 16.96
N PRO A 219 7.37 -11.58 17.83
CA PRO A 219 7.69 -10.91 19.09
C PRO A 219 8.30 -9.52 18.87
N LEU A 220 9.16 -9.35 17.87
CA LEU A 220 9.76 -8.05 17.56
C LEU A 220 8.69 -7.02 17.14
N TYR A 221 7.74 -7.41 16.30
CA TYR A 221 6.62 -6.55 15.90
C TYR A 221 5.71 -6.22 17.07
N SER A 222 5.44 -7.20 17.94
CA SER A 222 4.65 -7.01 19.15
C SER A 222 5.30 -6.01 20.11
N ILE A 223 6.63 -6.01 20.24
CA ILE A 223 7.36 -5.03 21.06
C ILE A 223 7.34 -3.63 20.44
N LEU A 224 7.39 -3.53 19.12
CA LEU A 224 7.38 -2.25 18.40
C LEU A 224 5.97 -1.67 18.22
N THR A 225 4.92 -2.43 18.58
CA THR A 225 3.52 -2.02 18.47
C THR A 225 2.96 -1.70 19.84
N ARG A 226 2.58 -0.44 20.05
CA ARG A 226 2.27 0.11 21.40
C ARG A 226 1.18 -0.68 22.13
N ASP A 227 0.11 -1.01 21.41
CA ASP A 227 -1.05 -1.67 22.00
C ASP A 227 -0.83 -3.17 22.24
N CYS A 228 0.08 -3.82 21.52
CA CYS A 228 0.47 -5.20 21.80
C CYS A 228 1.12 -5.29 23.19
N LEU A 229 2.06 -4.38 23.49
CA LEU A 229 2.68 -4.28 24.81
C LEU A 229 1.67 -3.95 25.91
N ARG A 230 0.76 -3.01 25.65
CA ARG A 230 -0.24 -2.56 26.63
C ARG A 230 -1.24 -3.66 26.97
N THR A 231 -1.66 -4.46 25.99
CA THR A 231 -2.70 -5.49 26.14
C THR A 231 -2.15 -6.87 26.45
N GLY A 232 -0.86 -7.11 26.22
CA GLY A 232 -0.27 -8.45 26.26
C GLY A 232 -0.75 -9.36 25.13
N ILE A 233 -1.39 -8.81 24.10
CA ILE A 233 -1.85 -9.54 22.93
C ILE A 233 -0.80 -9.40 21.83
N GLU A 234 -0.43 -10.54 21.24
CA GLU A 234 0.57 -10.61 20.17
C GLU A 234 0.06 -9.97 18.86
N PHE A 235 0.98 -9.46 18.04
CA PHE A 235 0.69 -8.70 16.82
C PHE A 235 -0.22 -9.43 15.82
N ASN A 236 0.09 -10.67 15.45
CA ASN A 236 -0.74 -11.48 14.54
C ASN A 236 -2.06 -11.89 15.20
N ARG A 237 -2.13 -11.96 16.53
CA ARG A 237 -3.38 -12.17 17.28
C ARG A 237 -4.25 -10.91 17.40
N GLY A 238 -3.95 -9.87 16.64
CA GLY A 238 -4.74 -8.63 16.59
C GLY A 238 -4.43 -7.65 17.72
N GLY A 239 -3.25 -7.75 18.35
CA GLY A 239 -2.86 -6.87 19.46
C GLY A 239 -2.62 -5.40 19.08
N ALA A 240 -2.56 -5.07 17.79
CA ALA A 240 -2.42 -3.68 17.34
C ALA A 240 -3.70 -2.87 17.61
N LYS A 241 -3.56 -1.53 17.71
CA LYS A 241 -4.72 -0.64 17.91
C LYS A 241 -5.67 -0.68 16.71
N TYR A 242 -5.11 -0.76 15.52
CA TYR A 242 -5.82 -0.91 14.25
C TYR A 242 -5.35 -2.18 13.56
N ASN A 243 -6.27 -3.02 13.10
CA ASN A 243 -5.97 -4.22 12.33
C ASN A 243 -6.74 -4.13 11.01
N THR A 244 -6.03 -4.09 9.89
CA THR A 244 -6.62 -3.84 8.57
C THR A 244 -6.04 -4.79 7.54
N THR A 245 -6.91 -5.31 6.68
CA THR A 245 -6.57 -6.17 5.54
C THR A 245 -6.96 -5.45 4.26
N SER A 246 -6.03 -5.35 3.31
CA SER A 246 -6.22 -4.54 2.10
C SER A 246 -5.86 -5.34 0.83
N PRO A 247 -6.86 -5.98 0.20
CA PRO A 247 -6.69 -6.61 -1.09
C PRO A 247 -6.66 -5.58 -2.23
N LEU A 248 -6.01 -5.90 -3.34
CA LEU A 248 -5.84 -4.96 -4.46
C LEU A 248 -6.59 -5.40 -5.71
N GLY A 249 -7.32 -4.46 -6.32
CA GLY A 249 -7.85 -4.61 -7.68
C GLY A 249 -6.80 -4.17 -8.71
N VAL A 250 -6.43 -5.06 -9.63
CA VAL A 250 -5.46 -4.77 -10.71
C VAL A 250 -6.16 -4.64 -12.08
N GLY A 251 -5.61 -3.79 -12.93
CA GLY A 251 -6.18 -3.46 -14.24
C GLY A 251 -7.46 -2.59 -14.23
N PRO A 252 -7.66 -1.63 -13.30
CA PRO A 252 -8.89 -0.83 -13.28
C PRO A 252 -9.06 -0.01 -14.56
N ILE A 253 -7.99 0.58 -15.10
CA ILE A 253 -8.05 1.40 -16.33
C ILE A 253 -8.41 0.52 -17.53
N THR A 254 -7.71 -0.59 -17.74
CA THR A 254 -8.03 -1.56 -18.80
C THR A 254 -9.47 -2.04 -18.74
N THR A 255 -9.99 -2.27 -17.53
CA THR A 255 -11.39 -2.69 -17.33
C THR A 255 -12.35 -1.56 -17.67
N GLY A 256 -12.06 -0.34 -17.21
CA GLY A 256 -12.88 0.84 -17.49
C GLY A 256 -12.92 1.19 -18.97
N ASP A 257 -11.79 1.12 -19.68
CA ASP A 257 -11.71 1.40 -21.12
C ASP A 257 -12.36 0.30 -21.98
N SER A 258 -12.52 -0.91 -21.43
CA SER A 258 -13.16 -2.04 -22.11
C SER A 258 -14.68 -2.10 -21.92
N LEU A 259 -15.20 -1.39 -20.91
CA LEU A 259 -16.63 -1.28 -20.60
C LEU A 259 -17.26 -0.13 -21.40
#